data_AF-E2C8U4-F1
#
_entry.id   AF-E2C8U4-F1
#
_cell.length_a   1.000
_cell.length_b   1.000
_cell.length_c   1.000
_cell.angle_alpha   90.00
_cell.angle_beta   90.00
_cell.angle_gamma   90.00
#
_symmetry.space_group_name_H-M   'P 1'
#
loop_
_entity.id
_entity.type
_entity.pdbx_description
1 polymer ?
#
loop_
_entity_poly.entity_id
_entity_poly.type
_entity_poly.pdbx_seq_one_letter_code
_entity_poly.pdbx_strand_id
1 'polypeptide(L)' 'FMIDTGAAPNFIKRRSIHPENEINTNDIILLSGITNGNIATFGSSEIKYMGHTILLHVVDDKLPITQEGILGSDFLR' A
#
# COMPACT_ATOMS: atom_id res chain seq x y z
N PHE A 1 -1.40 -9.07 5.21
CA PHE A 1 -0.84 -7.79 5.67
C PHE A 1 -0.05 -8.00 6.95
N MET A 2 0.91 -7.12 7.23
CA MET A 2 1.41 -6.87 8.59
C MET A 2 0.82 -5.54 9.07
N ILE A 3 0.44 -5.47 10.34
CA ILE A 3 -0.01 -4.23 10.97
C ILE A 3 1.24 -3.53 11.51
N ASP A 4 1.46 -2.29 11.11
CA ASP A 4 2.60 -1.48 11.53
C ASP A 4 2.13 -0.05 11.83
N THR A 5 1.94 0.26 13.12
CA THR A 5 1.50 1.59 13.54
C THR A 5 2.58 2.67 13.38
N GLY A 6 3.83 2.29 13.10
CA GLY A 6 4.91 3.22 12.75
C GLY A 6 4.84 3.69 11.30
N ALA A 7 4.13 2.95 10.43
CA ALA A 7 3.83 3.37 9.08
C ALA A 7 2.54 4.21 9.06
N ALA A 8 2.58 5.37 8.41
CA ALA A 8 1.38 6.19 8.22
C ALA A 8 0.40 5.55 7.21
N PRO A 9 0.77 5.34 5.94
CA PRO A 9 -0.15 4.83 4.93
C PRO A 9 -0.30 3.30 4.97
N ASN A 10 -1.43 2.83 4.45
CA ASN A 10 -1.60 1.43 4.08
C ASN A 10 -1.07 1.22 2.66
N PHE A 11 -0.31 0.15 2.42
CA PHE A 11 0.20 -0.15 1.08
C PHE A 11 0.35 -1.63 0.80
N ILE A 12 0.38 -1.99 -0.48
CA ILE A 12 0.44 -3.37 -0.96
C ILE A 12 1.23 -3.47 -2.27
N LYS A 13 1.98 -4.56 -2.42
CA LYS A 13 2.70 -4.88 -3.65
C LYS A 13 1.74 -5.11 -4.81
N ARG A 14 2.10 -4.62 -5.99
CA ARG A 14 1.28 -4.67 -7.21
C ARG A 14 0.81 -6.07 -7.55
N ARG A 15 1.64 -7.10 -7.35
CA ARG A 15 1.32 -8.51 -7.61
C ARG A 15 0.23 -9.08 -6.73
N SER A 16 -0.03 -8.47 -5.57
CA SER A 16 -1.02 -8.94 -4.61
C SER A 16 -2.40 -8.31 -4.82
N ILE A 17 -2.52 -7.35 -5.75
CA ILE A 17 -3.79 -6.75 -6.15
C ILE A 17 -4.40 -7.56 -7.31
N HIS A 18 -5.70 -7.84 -7.22
CA HIS A 18 -6.41 -8.51 -8.30
C HIS A 18 -6.37 -7.65 -9.59
N PRO A 19 -6.16 -8.24 -10.78
CA PRO A 19 -6.01 -7.46 -12.02
C PRO A 19 -7.18 -6.53 -12.35
N GLU A 20 -8.38 -6.84 -11.85
CA GLU A 20 -9.60 -6.04 -12.06
C GLU A 20 -9.73 -4.85 -11.08
N ASN A 21 -8.92 -4.78 -10.02
CA ASN A 21 -8.93 -3.62 -9.15
C ASN A 21 -8.28 -2.43 -9.87
N GLU A 22 -9.05 -1.36 -10.03
CA GLU A 22 -8.55 -0.11 -10.59
C GLU A 22 -7.53 0.54 -9.65
N ILE A 23 -6.51 1.15 -10.24
CA ILE A 23 -5.50 1.94 -9.53
C ILE A 23 -5.73 3.40 -9.93
N ASN A 24 -6.11 4.23 -8.97
CA ASN A 24 -6.21 5.66 -9.15
C ASN A 24 -4.80 6.27 -9.20
N THR A 25 -4.33 6.52 -10.43
CA THR A 25 -3.00 7.08 -10.69
C THR A 25 -2.87 8.57 -10.37
N ASN A 26 -3.97 9.25 -10.00
CA ASN A 26 -3.91 10.63 -9.53
C ASN A 26 -3.55 10.73 -8.04
N ASP A 27 -3.60 9.61 -7.30
CA ASP A 27 -3.34 9.54 -5.87
C ASP A 27 -2.00 8.85 -5.58
N ILE A 28 -0.92 9.54 -5.94
CA ILE A 28 0.45 9.08 -5.75
C ILE A 28 1.03 9.75 -4.51
N ILE A 29 1.56 8.94 -3.59
CA ILE A 29 2.32 9.43 -2.45
C ILE A 29 3.78 8.97 -2.53
N LEU A 30 4.63 9.64 -1.77
CA LEU A 30 6.03 9.28 -1.60
C LEU A 30 6.23 8.59 -0.26
N LEU A 31 6.61 7.31 -0.29
CA LEU A 31 6.99 6.54 0.89
C LEU A 31 8.44 6.84 1.27
N SER A 32 8.70 7.06 2.55
CA SER A 32 10.04 7.25 3.10
C SER A 32 10.29 6.29 4.27
N GLY A 33 11.54 6.11 4.68
CA GLY A 33 11.91 5.25 5.81
C GLY A 33 12.06 3.75 5.49
N ILE A 34 11.85 3.35 4.23
CA ILE A 34 12.01 1.96 3.77
C ILE A 34 13.36 1.76 3.05
N THR A 35 13.78 2.75 2.28
CA THR A 35 15.05 2.75 1.53
C THR A 35 15.82 4.05 1.76
N ASN A 36 17.04 4.13 1.24
CA ASN A 36 17.79 5.39 1.16
C ASN A 36 17.15 6.29 0.08
N GLY A 37 16.02 6.90 0.41
CA GLY A 37 15.28 7.80 -0.47
C GLY A 37 13.76 7.67 -0.32
N ASN A 38 13.07 8.35 -1.23
CA ASN A 38 11.62 8.26 -1.33
C ASN A 38 11.24 7.35 -2.50
N ILE A 39 10.18 6.57 -2.33
CA ILE A 39 9.61 5.70 -3.36
C ILE A 39 8.20 6.17 -3.67
N ALA A 40 7.94 6.46 -4.94
CA ALA A 40 6.60 6.77 -5.41
C ALA A 40 5.76 5.50 -5.49
N THR A 41 4.51 5.59 -5.05
CA THR A 41 3.48 4.57 -5.29
C THR A 41 2.99 4.65 -6.73
N PHE A 42 2.37 3.59 -7.25
CA PHE A 42 1.68 3.64 -8.55
C PHE A 42 0.33 4.35 -8.50
N GLY A 43 -0.22 4.57 -7.30
CA GLY A 43 -1.53 5.13 -7.07
C GLY A 43 -2.17 4.51 -5.83
N SER A 44 -3.46 4.75 -5.63
CA SER A 44 -4.26 4.04 -4.63
C SER A 44 -5.29 3.11 -5.26
N SER A 45 -5.71 2.10 -4.52
CA SER A 45 -6.76 1.17 -4.93
C SER A 45 -7.60 0.80 -3.72
N GLU A 46 -8.91 0.81 -3.88
CA GLU A 46 -9.84 0.28 -2.90
C GLU A 46 -9.97 -1.24 -3.08
N ILE A 47 -9.73 -1.99 -2.02
CA ILE A 47 -9.92 -3.44 -2.01
C ILE A 47 -10.91 -3.86 -0.94
N LYS A 48 -11.62 -4.96 -1.17
CA LYS A 48 -12.39 -5.64 -0.12
C LYS A 48 -11.49 -6.65 0.58
N TYR A 49 -11.31 -6.47 1.88
CA TYR A 49 -10.56 -7.40 2.72
C TYR A 49 -11.35 -7.70 3.99
N MET A 50 -11.61 -8.98 4.26
CA MET A 50 -12.40 -9.45 5.41
C MET A 50 -13.75 -8.73 5.59
N GLY A 51 -14.40 -8.36 4.48
CA GLY A 51 -15.70 -7.67 4.50
C GLY A 51 -15.62 -6.14 4.63
N HIS A 52 -14.42 -5.58 4.75
CA HIS A 52 -14.18 -4.13 4.83
C HIS A 52 -13.57 -3.60 3.53
N THR A 53 -13.97 -2.40 3.12
CA THR A 53 -13.24 -1.66 2.07
C THR A 53 -12.04 -0.98 2.69
N ILE A 54 -10.86 -1.22 2.14
CA ILE A 54 -9.60 -0.62 2.59
C ILE A 54 -8.98 0.12 1.41
N LEU A 55 -8.62 1.38 1.61
CA LEU A 55 -7.80 2.14 0.68
C LEU A 55 -6.32 1.77 0.90
N LEU A 56 -5.66 1.32 -0.16
CA LEU A 56 -4.24 0.94 -0.15
C LEU A 56 -3.48 1.67 -1.24
N HIS A 57 -2.28 2.13 -0.94
CA HIS A 57 -1.35 2.55 -1.98
C HIS A 57 -0.63 1.35 -2.61
N VAL A 58 -0.51 1.36 -3.92
CA VAL A 58 0.11 0.27 -4.68
C VAL A 58 1.58 0.56 -4.87
N VAL A 59 2.45 -0.40 -4.55
CA VAL A 59 3.91 -0.25 -4.65
C VAL A 59 4.53 -1.28 -5.60
N ASP A 60 5.77 -1.01 -6.03
CA ASP A 60 6.57 -1.95 -6.80
C ASP A 60 6.83 -3.26 -6.02
N ASP A 61 6.76 -4.39 -6.72
CA ASP A 61 7.00 -5.72 -6.14
C ASP A 61 8.42 -5.91 -5.62
N LYS A 62 9.36 -5.05 -6.05
CA LYS A 62 10.76 -5.01 -5.63
C LYS A 62 10.99 -4.19 -4.37
N LEU A 63 9.95 -3.56 -3.80
CA LEU A 63 10.08 -2.84 -2.52
C LEU A 63 10.66 -3.79 -1.46
N PRO A 64 11.76 -3.42 -0.77
CA PRO A 64 12.55 -4.34 0.06
C PRO A 64 11.90 -4.58 1.43
N ILE A 65 10.65 -5.02 1.43
CA ILE A 65 9.94 -5.51 2.60
C ILE A 65 9.58 -6.98 2.40
N THR A 66 9.59 -7.76 3.48
CA THR A 66 9.27 -9.19 3.42
C THR A 66 7.79 -9.42 3.16
N GLN A 67 6.92 -8.56 3.69
CA GLN A 67 5.47 -8.70 3.58
C GLN A 67 4.97 -8.23 2.22
N GLU A 68 3.82 -8.76 1.83
CA GLU A 68 3.12 -8.34 0.61
C GLU A 68 2.39 -7.00 0.77
N GLY A 69 2.05 -6.62 2.00
CA GLY A 69 1.44 -5.33 2.29
C GLY A 69 1.46 -4.99 3.78
N ILE A 70 1.40 -3.69 4.05
CA ILE A 70 1.39 -3.08 5.37
C ILE A 70 0.06 -2.36 5.58
N LEU A 71 -0.56 -2.58 6.73
CA LEU A 71 -1.64 -1.76 7.25
C LEU A 71 -1.04 -0.79 8.27
N GLY A 72 -0.95 0.47 7.87
CA GLY A 72 -0.45 1.56 8.68
C GLY A 72 -1.50 2.09 9.65
N SER A 73 -1.20 3.22 10.28
CA SER A 73 -2.13 3.90 11.17
C SER A 73 -3.43 4.35 10.49
N ASP A 74 -3.41 4.56 9.16
CA ASP A 74 -4.61 4.93 8.41
C ASP A 74 -5.67 3.82 8.38
N PHE A 75 -5.30 2.56 8.60
CA PHE A 75 -6.28 1.47 8.74
C PHE A 75 -7.09 1.53 10.05
N LEU A 76 -6.57 2.20 11.08
CA LEU A 76 -7.21 2.32 12.39
C LEU A 76 -8.15 3.53 12.51
N ARG A 77 -8.28 4.32 11.44
CA ARG A 77 -9.08 5.55 11.40
C ARG A 77 -10.45 5.33 10.79
#